data_AF-W4RRP5-F1
#
_entry.id   AF-W4RRP5-F1
#
_cell.length_a   1.000
_cell.length_b   1.000
_cell.length_c   1.000
_cell.angle_alpha   90.00
_cell.angle_beta   90.00
_cell.angle_gamma   90.00
#
_symmetry.space_group_name_H-M   'P 1'
#
loop_
_entity.id
_entity.type
_entity.pdbx_description
1 polymer ?
#
loop_
_entity_poly.entity_id
_entity_poly.type
_entity_poly.pdbx_seq_one_letter_code
_entity_poly.pdbx_strand_id
1 'polypeptide(L)' 'MKNLTDKEKNELVLESLDWKIKKHVKETVLDERDDLEQEIRIKIMEKLPELLDQEAPGFIDFTKKIK' A
#
# COMPACT_ATOMS: atom_id res chain seq x y z
N MET A 1 0.02 -4.72 -26.29
CA MET A 1 -0.09 -4.21 -24.91
C MET A 1 1.01 -4.87 -24.10
N LYS A 2 1.87 -4.10 -23.43
CA LYS A 2 2.98 -4.66 -22.63
C LYS A 2 2.39 -5.13 -21.30
N ASN A 3 2.56 -6.40 -20.95
CA ASN A 3 2.20 -6.89 -19.62
C ASN A 3 3.19 -6.30 -18.60
N LEU A 4 2.67 -5.65 -17.56
CA LEU A 4 3.48 -5.13 -16.46
C LEU A 4 4.02 -6.31 -15.63
N THR A 5 5.31 -6.26 -15.33
CA THR A 5 5.96 -7.12 -14.35
C THR A 5 5.44 -6.84 -12.95
N ASP A 6 5.54 -7.79 -12.03
CA ASP A 6 5.08 -7.58 -10.64
C ASP A 6 5.87 -6.48 -9.94
N LYS A 7 7.14 -6.30 -10.30
CA LYS A 7 7.94 -5.15 -9.86
C LYS A 7 7.33 -3.83 -10.30
N GLU A 8 6.96 -3.69 -11.58
CA GLU A 8 6.32 -2.47 -12.10
C GLU A 8 4.96 -2.21 -11.43
N LYS A 9 4.18 -3.24 -11.13
CA LYS A 9 2.91 -3.09 -10.40
C LYS A 9 3.13 -2.60 -8.96
N ASN A 10 4.12 -3.15 -8.26
CA ASN A 10 4.43 -2.75 -6.89
C ASN A 10 4.91 -1.29 -6.83
N GLU A 11 5.73 -0.87 -7.80
CA GLU A 11 6.17 0.51 -7.91
C GLU A 11 4.99 1.47 -8.10
N LEU A 12 4.05 1.15 -9.00
CA LEU A 12 2.85 1.95 -9.22
C LEU A 12 2.01 2.12 -7.94
N VAL A 13 1.91 1.08 -7.11
CA VAL A 13 1.21 1.17 -5.83
C VAL A 13 1.95 2.10 -4.87
N LEU A 14 3.27 1.98 -4.76
CA LEU A 14 4.08 2.86 -3.91
C LEU A 14 3.97 4.33 -4.36
N GLU A 15 4.08 4.59 -5.66
CA GLU A 15 3.89 5.92 -6.25
C GLU A 15 2.49 6.49 -5.93
N SER A 16 1.45 5.66 -6.02
CA SER A 16 0.07 6.08 -5.71
C SER A 16 -0.14 6.44 -4.22
N LEU A 17 0.68 5.87 -3.33
CA LEU A 17 0.60 6.08 -1.88
C LEU A 17 1.62 7.10 -1.36
N ASP A 18 2.62 7.48 -2.15
CA ASP A 18 3.74 8.34 -1.77
C ASP A 18 3.27 9.65 -1.10
N TRP A 19 2.22 10.28 -1.63
CA TRP A 19 1.65 11.50 -1.05
C TRP A 19 1.10 11.28 0.38
N LYS A 20 0.52 10.12 0.68
CA LYS A 20 0.03 9.76 2.02
C LYS A 20 1.20 9.47 2.96
N ILE A 21 2.19 8.72 2.48
CA ILE A 21 3.40 8.39 3.24
C ILE A 21 4.07 9.69 3.69
N LYS A 22 4.36 10.59 2.74
CA LYS A 22 4.98 11.89 3.01
C LYS A 22 4.14 12.80 3.91
N LYS A 23 2.81 12.72 3.82
CA LYS A 23 1.92 13.48 4.70
C LYS A 23 2.11 13.04 6.15
N HIS A 24 2.07 11.74 6.42
CA HIS A 24 2.13 11.21 7.78
C HIS A 24 3.54 11.23 8.38
N VAL A 25 4.59 11.02 7.57
CA VAL A 25 5.99 11.15 8.02
C VAL A 25 6.28 12.57 8.53
N LYS A 26 5.66 13.60 7.94
CA LYS A 26 5.82 14.99 8.40
C LYS A 26 5.21 15.28 9.77
N GLU A 27 4.38 14.38 10.29
CA GLU A 27 3.78 14.47 11.63
C GLU A 27 4.76 13.96 12.72
N THR A 28 5.87 13.33 12.32
CA THR A 28 6.94 12.80 13.21
C THR A 28 8.12 13.77 13.35
N VAL A 29 8.98 13.53 14.34
CA VAL A 29 10.24 14.27 14.56
C VAL A 29 11.17 14.14 13.36
N LEU A 30 11.89 15.22 13.01
CA LEU A 30 12.67 15.34 11.78
C LEU A 30 13.68 14.20 11.59
N ASP A 31 14.39 13.84 12.65
CA ASP A 31 15.49 12.86 12.60
C ASP A 31 15.00 11.43 12.31
N GLU A 32 13.73 11.13 12.57
CA GLU A 32 13.13 9.81 12.34
C GLU A 32 12.38 9.71 11.00
N ARG A 33 12.26 10.81 10.24
CA ARG A 33 11.38 10.87 9.07
C ARG A 33 11.82 9.95 7.94
N ASP A 34 13.11 9.98 7.63
CA ASP A 34 13.65 9.22 6.52
C ASP A 34 13.56 7.71 6.80
N ASP A 35 13.89 7.30 8.03
CA ASP A 35 13.77 5.91 8.47
C ASP A 35 12.30 5.46 8.46
N LEU A 36 11.39 6.25 9.03
CA LEU A 36 9.96 5.94 9.06
C LEU A 36 9.37 5.84 7.65
N GLU A 37 9.79 6.71 6.72
CA GLU A 37 9.36 6.65 5.32
C GLU A 37 9.76 5.30 4.69
N GLN A 38 10.99 4.85 4.91
CA GLN A 38 11.47 3.57 4.38
C GLN A 38 10.75 2.38 5.04
N GLU A 39 10.56 2.40 6.35
CA GLU A 39 9.82 1.35 7.07
C GLU A 39 8.39 1.19 6.52
N ILE A 40 7.68 2.30 6.29
CA ILE A 40 6.33 2.28 5.70
C ILE A 40 6.36 1.67 4.29
N ARG A 41 7.31 2.06 3.43
CA ARG A 41 7.45 1.51 2.07
C ARG A 41 7.71 0.01 2.10
N ILE A 42 8.61 -0.46 2.97
CA ILE A 42 8.90 -1.89 3.16
C ILE A 42 7.63 -2.62 3.61
N LYS A 43 6.91 -2.07 4.59
CA LYS A 43 5.69 -2.69 5.13
C LYS A 43 4.59 -2.85 4.07
N ILE A 44 4.44 -1.86 3.20
CA ILE A 44 3.51 -1.93 2.07
C ILE A 44 3.91 -3.07 1.13
N MET A 45 5.19 -3.15 0.75
CA MET A 45 5.69 -4.22 -0.14
C MET A 45 5.50 -5.62 0.46
N GLU A 46 5.71 -5.79 1.76
CA GLU A 46 5.47 -7.07 2.46
C GLU A 46 4.00 -7.49 2.39
N LYS A 47 3.08 -6.53 2.49
CA LYS A 47 1.63 -6.79 2.55
C LYS A 47 0.95 -6.83 1.21
N LEU A 48 1.57 -6.28 0.18
CA LEU A 48 0.98 -6.19 -1.15
C LEU A 48 0.64 -7.55 -1.77
N PRO A 49 1.47 -8.61 -1.66
CA PRO A 49 1.10 -9.94 -2.15
C PRO A 49 -0.17 -10.50 -1.50
N GLU A 50 -0.28 -10.37 -0.16
CA GLU A 50 -1.47 -10.82 0.58
C GLU A 50 -2.71 -10.02 0.15
N LEU A 51 -2.58 -8.72 -0.06
CA LEU A 51 -3.70 -7.83 -0.45
C LEU A 51 -4.15 -8.05 -1.89
N LEU A 52 -3.23 -8.39 -2.80
CA LEU A 52 -3.53 -8.65 -4.20
C LEU A 52 -4.11 -10.05 -4.43
N ASP A 53 -3.77 -11.02 -3.56
CA ASP A 53 -4.30 -12.38 -3.59
C ASP A 53 -5.72 -12.47 -2.96
N GLN A 54 -6.12 -11.46 -2.19
CA GLN A 54 -7.46 -11.38 -1.63
C GLN A 54 -8.48 -10.96 -2.69
N GLU A 55 -9.41 -11.86 -3.01
CA GLU A 55 -10.59 -11.52 -3.79
C GLU A 55 -11.44 -10.49 -3.03
N ALA A 56 -11.62 -9.31 -3.62
CA ALA A 56 -12.44 -8.27 -3.03
C ALA A 56 -13.87 -8.80 -2.88
N PRO A 57 -14.50 -8.65 -1.70
CA PRO A 57 -15.86 -9.13 -1.51
C PRO A 57 -16.78 -8.43 -2.51
N GLY A 58 -17.59 -9.21 -3.23
CA GLY A 58 -18.65 -8.66 -4.05
C GLY A 58 -19.63 -7.86 -3.19
N PHE A 59 -20.41 -6.98 -3.84
CA PHE A 59 -21.38 -6.12 -3.15
C PHE A 59 -22.28 -6.92 -2.16
N ILE A 60 -22.77 -8.08 -2.60
CA ILE A 60 -23.61 -8.95 -1.77
C ILE A 60 -22.82 -9.56 -0.58
N ASP A 61 -21.60 -10.04 -0.82
CA ASP A 61 -20.77 -10.64 0.25
C ASP A 61 -20.36 -9.60 1.30
N PHE A 62 -20.16 -8.35 0.86
CA PHE A 62 -19.94 -7.23 1.77
C PHE A 62 -21.16 -6.99 2.67
N THR A 63 -22.37 -6.95 2.13
CA THR A 63 -23.60 -6.75 2.94
C THR A 63 -23.86 -7.86 3.95
N LYS A 64 -23.41 -9.09 3.69
CA LYS A 64 -23.53 -10.22 4.63
C LYS A 64 -22.58 -10.13 5.82
N LYS A 65 -21.44 -9.43 5.68
CA LYS A 65 -20.44 -9.24 6.74
C LYS A 65 -20.80 -8.14 7.75
N ILE A 66 -21.81 -7.30 7.46
CA ILE A 66 -22.24 -6.18 8.31
C ILE A 66 -23.44 -6.59 9.21
N LYS A 67 -23.62 -7.88 9.45
CA LYS A 67 -24.64 -8.41 10.38
C LYS A 67 -24.00 -9.00 11.63
#